data_AF-A0A1D8D3B5-F1
#
_entry.id   AF-A0A1D8D3B5-F1
#
_cell.length_a   1.000
_cell.length_b   1.000
_cell.length_c   1.000
_cell.angle_alpha   90.00
_cell.angle_beta   90.00
_cell.angle_gamma   90.00
#
_symmetry.space_group_name_H-M   'P 1'
#
loop_
_entity.id
_entity.type
_entity.pdbx_description
1 polymer ?
#
loop_
_entity_poly.entity_id
_entity_poly.type
_entity_poly.pdbx_seq_one_letter_code
_entity_poly.pdbx_strand_id
1 'polypeptide(L)'
;MVVILRRVVALYDWLEHHWEHKRTERIAANLLILAFAGSLALIELARQGLLPADVAALLPKSHYYAINTALSMLLGLEVFGLVFSIAKSVSVSVGKQFEILSLILLRHSFTELVHFNEPLVWAEASQPVLYMLAYAGGGLSIFLLLGVYYKLQHHRAITRDMEAAADFIVFKKIISLLLLLIFLVIGAADGVKYLNGNATNEFFSLFYTILIFSDVLIVLISLRYSSSYPVVFRNSGFAVATLLIRLTLTAPPYFSVLLGIGAIAFAIGITFAYNRFDNAEMQRSAHI
;
A
#
# COMPACT_ATOMS: atom_id res chain seq x y z
N MET A 1 28.63 18.17 -3.42
CA MET A 1 27.69 17.05 -3.70
C MET A 1 27.31 16.26 -2.45
N VAL A 2 28.27 15.82 -1.62
CA VAL A 2 28.03 15.01 -0.40
C VAL A 2 27.18 15.71 0.67
N VAL A 3 27.32 17.04 0.86
CA VAL A 3 26.55 17.81 1.86
C VAL A 3 25.06 17.88 1.52
N ILE A 4 24.71 18.07 0.25
CA ILE A 4 23.32 18.09 -0.22
C ILE A 4 22.69 16.71 -0.04
N LEU A 5 23.42 15.66 -0.42
CA LEU A 5 23.00 14.27 -0.23
C LEU A 5 22.72 13.94 1.24
N ARG A 6 23.59 14.36 2.17
CA ARG A 6 23.37 14.17 3.61
C ARG A 6 22.16 14.94 4.12
N ARG A 7 21.91 16.16 3.64
CA ARG A 7 20.71 16.94 4.02
C ARG A 7 19.42 16.30 3.52
N VAL A 8 19.42 15.77 2.30
CA VAL A 8 18.28 15.04 1.73
C VAL A 8 17.99 13.79 2.54
N VAL A 9 19.02 12.99 2.86
CA VAL A 9 18.86 11.81 3.72
C VAL A 9 18.35 12.18 5.12
N ALA A 10 18.87 13.25 5.73
CA ALA A 10 18.41 13.71 7.04
C ALA A 10 16.96 14.21 7.03
N LEU A 11 16.51 14.85 5.94
CA LEU A 11 15.11 15.26 5.77
C LEU A 11 14.19 14.05 5.69
N TYR A 12 14.58 13.02 4.94
CA TYR A 12 13.84 11.75 4.87
C TYR A 12 13.74 11.10 6.26
N ASP A 13 14.87 10.95 6.96
CA ASP A 13 14.93 10.31 8.27
C ASP A 13 14.10 11.07 9.32
N TRP A 14 14.08 12.41 9.23
CA TRP A 14 13.25 13.25 10.10
C TRP A 14 11.76 13.08 9.82
N LEU A 15 11.35 13.09 8.55
CA LEU A 15 9.95 12.89 8.13
C LEU A 15 9.45 11.50 8.51
N GLU A 16 10.25 10.47 8.25
CA GLU A 16 9.95 9.08 8.62
C GLU A 16 9.78 8.94 10.14
N HIS A 17 10.70 9.49 10.93
CA HIS A 17 10.61 9.44 12.40
C HIS A 17 9.36 10.12 12.95
N HIS A 18 8.94 11.24 12.36
CA HIS A 18 7.70 11.93 12.75
C HIS A 18 6.45 11.15 12.33
N TRP A 19 6.50 10.45 11.20
CA TRP A 19 5.39 9.63 10.73
C TRP A 19 5.21 8.37 11.59
N GLU A 20 6.28 7.67 11.92
CA GLU A 20 6.25 6.43 12.74
C GLU A 20 6.00 6.69 14.24
N HIS A 21 5.90 7.96 14.63
CA HIS A 21 5.63 8.31 16.02
C HIS A 21 4.20 7.92 16.40
N LYS A 22 4.05 7.23 17.54
CA LYS A 22 2.73 6.82 18.11
C LYS A 22 1.73 7.99 18.24
N ARG A 23 2.23 9.23 18.31
CA ARG A 23 1.41 10.44 18.37
C ARG A 23 0.72 10.73 17.04
N THR A 24 1.44 10.60 15.92
CA THR A 24 0.91 10.81 14.57
C THR A 24 -0.13 9.76 14.22
N GLU A 25 0.12 8.50 14.59
CA GLU A 25 -0.85 7.40 14.45
C GLU A 25 -2.16 7.68 15.20
N ARG A 26 -2.08 8.16 16.45
CA ARG A 26 -3.27 8.55 17.23
C ARG A 26 -4.00 9.75 16.64
N ILE A 27 -3.28 10.76 16.16
CA ILE A 27 -3.88 11.92 15.52
C ILE A 27 -4.61 11.51 14.24
N ALA A 28 -3.98 10.67 13.42
CA ALA A 28 -4.59 10.14 12.20
C ALA A 28 -5.86 9.32 12.52
N ALA A 29 -5.81 8.43 13.52
CA ALA A 29 -6.97 7.67 13.98
C ALA A 29 -8.11 8.58 14.47
N ASN A 30 -7.81 9.61 15.27
CA ASN A 30 -8.81 10.56 15.74
C ASN A 30 -9.42 11.37 14.58
N LEU A 31 -8.60 11.78 13.61
CA LEU A 31 -9.07 12.45 12.40
C LEU A 31 -10.06 11.59 11.61
N LEU A 32 -9.79 10.30 11.46
CA LEU A 32 -10.69 9.36 10.79
C LEU A 32 -12.01 9.19 11.53
N ILE A 33 -11.97 9.08 12.87
CA ILE A 33 -13.18 8.99 13.70
C ILE A 33 -14.01 10.27 13.56
N LEU A 34 -13.38 11.44 13.61
CA LEU A 34 -14.05 12.72 13.44
C LEU A 34 -14.64 12.87 12.03
N ALA A 35 -13.92 12.44 10.99
CA ALA A 35 -14.41 12.46 9.62
C ALA A 35 -15.62 11.53 9.43
N PHE A 36 -15.58 10.34 10.02
CA PHE A 36 -16.71 9.39 10.01
C PHE A 36 -17.93 9.96 10.74
N ALA A 37 -17.76 10.38 12.00
CA ALA A 37 -18.83 10.93 12.82
C ALA A 37 -19.41 12.21 12.23
N GLY A 38 -18.56 13.10 11.71
CA GLY A 38 -18.96 14.33 11.02
C GLY A 38 -19.75 14.05 9.75
N SER A 39 -19.30 13.10 8.92
CA SER A 39 -20.04 12.69 7.71
C SER A 39 -21.41 12.12 8.06
N LEU A 40 -21.50 11.27 9.09
CA LEU A 40 -22.75 10.68 9.53
C LEU A 40 -23.72 11.74 10.09
N ALA A 41 -23.21 12.67 10.90
CA ALA A 41 -24.01 13.79 11.42
C ALA A 41 -24.53 14.71 10.31
N LEU A 42 -23.69 15.03 9.31
CA LEU A 42 -24.08 15.86 8.17
C LEU A 42 -25.18 15.19 7.31
N ILE A 43 -25.05 13.89 7.05
CA ILE A 43 -26.06 13.13 6.29
C ILE A 43 -27.40 13.09 7.04
N GLU A 44 -27.36 12.87 8.36
CA GLU A 44 -28.59 12.86 9.18
C GLU A 44 -29.25 14.25 9.24
N LEU A 45 -28.47 15.32 9.40
CA LEU A 45 -28.97 16.70 9.39
C LEU A 45 -29.57 17.09 8.03
N ALA A 46 -28.96 16.63 6.93
CA ALA A 46 -29.50 16.84 5.58
C ALA A 46 -30.85 16.13 5.41
N ARG A 47 -30.96 14.89 5.92
CA ARG A 47 -32.19 14.10 5.84
C ARG A 47 -33.32 14.70 6.69
N GLN A 48 -33.00 15.34 7.81
CA GLN A 48 -33.96 16.05 8.66
C GLN A 48 -34.36 17.43 8.12
N GLY A 49 -33.80 17.87 6.98
CA GLY A 49 -34.14 19.14 6.35
C GLY A 49 -33.59 20.37 7.07
N LEU A 50 -32.62 20.19 7.97
CA LEU A 50 -32.02 21.27 8.78
C LEU A 50 -30.89 22.03 8.05
N LEU A 51 -30.50 21.58 6.86
CA LEU A 51 -29.44 22.20 6.05
C LEU A 51 -30.01 23.04 4.89
N PRO A 52 -29.35 24.15 4.52
CA PRO A 52 -29.70 24.93 3.33
C PRO A 52 -29.72 24.04 2.08
N ALA A 53 -30.69 24.26 1.17
CA ALA A 53 -30.91 23.43 -0.01
C ALA A 53 -29.65 23.24 -0.87
N ASP A 54 -28.80 24.28 -0.96
CA ASP A 54 -27.55 24.25 -1.72
C ASP A 54 -26.51 23.28 -1.12
N VAL A 55 -26.51 23.12 0.21
CA VAL A 55 -25.60 22.23 0.94
C VAL A 55 -26.16 20.80 1.00
N ALA A 56 -27.48 20.67 1.14
CA ALA A 56 -28.17 19.38 1.13
C ALA A 56 -28.09 18.68 -0.25
N ALA A 57 -28.04 19.45 -1.35
CA ALA A 57 -27.88 18.90 -2.70
C ALA A 57 -26.49 18.30 -2.97
N LEU A 58 -25.46 18.74 -2.24
CA LEU A 58 -24.10 18.21 -2.33
C LEU A 58 -23.87 16.96 -1.46
N LEU A 59 -24.81 16.65 -0.56
CA LEU A 59 -24.67 15.56 0.40
C LEU A 59 -25.30 14.26 -0.11
N PRO A 60 -24.57 13.12 -0.03
CA PRO A 60 -25.12 11.81 -0.34
C PRO A 60 -26.29 11.45 0.57
N LYS A 61 -27.28 10.76 0.02
CA LYS A 61 -28.54 10.44 0.72
C LYS A 61 -28.48 9.20 1.63
N SER A 62 -27.41 8.40 1.52
CA SER A 62 -27.27 7.11 2.21
C SER A 62 -26.23 7.18 3.33
N HIS A 63 -26.56 6.62 4.50
CA HIS A 63 -25.67 6.55 5.66
C HIS A 63 -24.39 5.75 5.37
N TYR A 64 -24.45 4.79 4.44
CA TYR A 64 -23.29 3.99 4.02
C TYR A 64 -22.18 4.83 3.39
N TYR A 65 -22.49 6.03 2.87
CA TYR A 65 -21.48 6.91 2.31
C TYR A 65 -20.51 7.46 3.39
N ALA A 66 -20.94 7.61 4.65
CA ALA A 66 -20.05 8.01 5.74
C ALA A 66 -18.92 6.98 5.95
N ILE A 67 -19.24 5.69 5.79
CA ILE A 67 -18.26 4.60 5.85
C ILE A 67 -17.25 4.76 4.70
N ASN A 68 -17.73 5.00 3.48
CA ASN A 68 -16.87 5.19 2.31
C ASN A 68 -15.87 6.35 2.49
N THR A 69 -16.34 7.49 3.00
CA THR A 69 -15.48 8.65 3.24
C THR A 69 -14.37 8.33 4.22
N ALA A 70 -14.70 7.67 5.35
CA ALA A 70 -13.71 7.29 6.35
C ALA A 70 -12.70 6.27 5.80
N LEU A 71 -13.16 5.26 5.05
CA LEU A 71 -12.30 4.26 4.42
C LEU A 71 -11.42 4.84 3.31
N SER A 72 -11.94 5.77 2.52
CA SER A 72 -11.16 6.46 1.47
C SER A 72 -10.05 7.34 2.07
N MET A 73 -10.34 8.05 3.17
CA MET A 73 -9.33 8.80 3.92
C MET A 73 -8.27 7.86 4.51
N LEU A 74 -8.70 6.73 5.07
CA LEU A 74 -7.81 5.72 5.62
C LEU A 74 -6.88 5.13 4.54
N LEU A 75 -7.42 4.82 3.36
CA LEU A 75 -6.64 4.39 2.21
C LEU A 75 -5.58 5.43 1.83
N GLY A 76 -5.93 6.73 1.82
CA GLY A 76 -4.98 7.82 1.59
C GLY A 76 -3.81 7.81 2.59
N LEU A 77 -4.09 7.60 3.88
CA LEU A 77 -3.07 7.50 4.92
C LEU A 77 -2.18 6.26 4.74
N GLU A 78 -2.75 5.13 4.36
CA GLU A 78 -2.01 3.88 4.09
C GLU A 78 -1.07 4.03 2.91
N VAL A 79 -1.57 4.62 1.81
CA VAL A 79 -0.80 4.91 0.60
C VAL A 79 0.37 5.84 0.90
N PHE A 80 0.14 6.87 1.74
CA PHE A 80 1.19 7.78 2.20
C PHE A 80 2.26 7.06 3.02
N GLY A 81 1.87 6.25 4.01
CA GLY A 81 2.81 5.46 4.82
C GLY A 81 3.64 4.48 3.99
N LEU A 82 3.06 3.97 2.91
CA LEU A 82 3.71 3.03 2.04
C LEU A 82 4.82 3.68 1.15
N VAL A 83 4.82 5.00 0.93
CA VAL A 83 5.96 5.72 0.31
C VAL A 83 7.22 5.64 1.17
N PHE A 84 7.06 5.76 2.49
CA PHE A 84 8.17 5.59 3.43
C PHE A 84 8.65 4.14 3.51
N SER A 85 7.74 3.17 3.35
CA SER A 85 8.10 1.75 3.33
C SER A 85 9.04 1.35 2.16
N ILE A 86 9.02 2.11 1.05
CA ILE A 86 9.89 1.86 -0.12
C ILE A 86 11.37 2.06 0.22
N ALA A 87 11.71 2.96 1.15
CA ALA A 87 13.10 3.20 1.52
C ALA A 87 13.69 2.08 2.41
N LYS A 88 12.84 1.26 3.03
CA LYS A 88 13.27 0.15 3.90
C LYS A 88 13.72 -1.06 3.07
N SER A 89 14.46 -1.98 3.69
CA SER A 89 15.02 -3.18 3.03
C SER A 89 13.96 -3.97 2.25
N VAL A 90 14.25 -4.36 1.00
CA VAL A 90 13.26 -4.91 0.04
C VAL A 90 12.54 -6.14 0.61
N SER A 91 13.28 -7.11 1.17
CA SER A 91 12.68 -8.36 1.67
C SER A 91 11.84 -8.20 2.93
N VAL A 92 12.19 -7.26 3.81
CA VAL A 92 11.40 -6.92 5.02
C VAL A 92 10.20 -6.07 4.63
N SER A 93 10.38 -5.16 3.65
CA SER A 93 9.33 -4.32 3.11
C SER A 93 8.24 -5.15 2.42
N VAL A 94 8.59 -6.18 1.64
CA VAL A 94 7.59 -7.02 0.93
C VAL A 94 6.65 -7.76 1.89
N GLY A 95 7.18 -8.37 2.96
CA GLY A 95 6.32 -9.02 3.97
C GLY A 95 5.35 -8.04 4.61
N LYS A 96 5.84 -6.84 4.96
CA LYS A 96 5.00 -5.78 5.51
C LYS A 96 3.97 -5.25 4.50
N GLN A 97 4.31 -5.18 3.22
CA GLN A 97 3.37 -4.82 2.16
C GLN A 97 2.25 -5.85 2.03
N PHE A 98 2.51 -7.15 2.22
CA PHE A 98 1.45 -8.16 2.26
C PHE A 98 0.55 -8.06 3.50
N GLU A 99 1.09 -7.68 4.66
CA GLU A 99 0.25 -7.34 5.83
C GLU A 99 -0.68 -6.16 5.55
N ILE A 100 -0.13 -5.11 4.95
CA ILE A 100 -0.91 -3.92 4.59
C ILE A 100 -1.95 -4.31 3.53
N LEU A 101 -1.57 -5.09 2.53
CA LEU A 101 -2.48 -5.54 1.48
C LEU A 101 -3.65 -6.38 2.04
N SER A 102 -3.38 -7.32 2.94
CA SER A 102 -4.46 -8.15 3.53
C SER A 102 -5.45 -7.29 4.32
N LEU A 103 -4.96 -6.30 5.07
CA LEU A 103 -5.80 -5.34 5.78
C LEU A 103 -6.58 -4.41 4.84
N ILE A 104 -5.97 -3.95 3.74
CA ILE A 104 -6.64 -3.13 2.73
C ILE A 104 -7.77 -3.92 2.07
N LEU A 105 -7.56 -5.18 1.68
CA LEU A 105 -8.63 -6.00 1.09
C LEU A 105 -9.78 -6.22 2.07
N LEU A 106 -9.49 -6.49 3.35
CA LEU A 106 -10.54 -6.57 4.38
C LEU A 106 -11.31 -5.26 4.49
N ARG A 107 -10.65 -4.11 4.36
CA ARG A 107 -11.29 -2.78 4.40
C ARG A 107 -12.14 -2.50 3.16
N HIS A 108 -11.66 -2.84 1.97
CA HIS A 108 -12.43 -2.73 0.72
C HIS A 108 -13.71 -3.58 0.75
N SER A 109 -13.75 -4.66 1.53
CA SER A 109 -15.00 -5.41 1.70
C SER A 109 -16.13 -4.53 2.27
N PHE A 110 -15.82 -3.54 3.11
CA PHE A 110 -16.80 -2.62 3.69
C PHE A 110 -17.22 -1.49 2.74
N THR A 111 -16.42 -1.15 1.72
CA THR A 111 -16.81 -0.10 0.75
C THR A 111 -17.96 -0.55 -0.13
N GLU A 112 -18.13 -1.87 -0.32
CA GLU A 112 -19.26 -2.43 -1.07
C GLU A 112 -20.62 -2.20 -0.39
N LEU A 113 -20.64 -1.85 0.91
CA LEU A 113 -21.87 -1.47 1.62
C LEU A 113 -22.53 -0.22 1.02
N VAL A 114 -21.77 0.65 0.35
CA VAL A 114 -22.31 1.86 -0.29
C VAL A 114 -23.29 1.53 -1.42
N HIS A 115 -23.12 0.37 -2.05
CA HIS A 115 -23.99 -0.10 -3.12
C HIS A 115 -25.28 -0.75 -2.59
N PHE A 116 -25.49 -0.79 -1.26
CA PHE A 116 -26.73 -1.26 -0.69
C PHE A 116 -27.81 -0.17 -0.75
N ASN A 117 -28.97 -0.54 -1.29
CA ASN A 117 -30.17 0.30 -1.24
C ASN A 117 -30.84 0.20 0.13
N GLU A 118 -31.46 1.31 0.55
CA GLU A 118 -32.36 1.35 1.70
C GLU A 118 -33.81 1.43 1.18
N PRO A 119 -34.70 0.45 1.43
CA PRO A 119 -34.53 -0.79 2.21
C PRO A 119 -33.79 -1.92 1.46
N LEU A 120 -33.15 -2.83 2.21
CA LEU A 120 -32.36 -3.94 1.69
C LEU A 120 -33.21 -4.93 0.88
N VAL A 121 -33.05 -4.93 -0.45
CA VAL A 121 -33.64 -5.92 -1.36
C VAL A 121 -32.58 -6.91 -1.82
N TRP A 122 -32.79 -8.20 -1.53
CA TRP A 122 -31.77 -9.24 -1.74
C TRP A 122 -31.35 -9.45 -3.20
N ALA A 123 -32.28 -9.22 -4.14
CA ALA A 123 -31.99 -9.28 -5.58
C ALA A 123 -30.90 -8.25 -5.99
N GLU A 124 -30.94 -7.05 -5.41
CA GLU A 124 -30.01 -5.95 -5.71
C GLU A 124 -28.72 -6.03 -4.86
N ALA A 125 -28.80 -6.62 -3.67
CA ALA A 125 -27.65 -6.79 -2.77
C ALA A 125 -26.74 -8.00 -3.11
N SER A 126 -27.17 -8.88 -4.00
CA SER A 126 -26.45 -10.12 -4.34
C SER A 126 -25.04 -9.86 -4.89
N GLN A 127 -24.88 -8.90 -5.81
CA GLN A 127 -23.59 -8.61 -6.44
C GLN A 127 -22.59 -7.93 -5.47
N PRO A 128 -22.96 -6.87 -4.72
CA PRO A 128 -22.01 -6.25 -3.78
C PRO A 128 -21.66 -7.18 -2.61
N VAL A 129 -22.55 -8.08 -2.19
CA VAL A 129 -22.22 -9.14 -1.21
C VAL A 129 -21.15 -10.09 -1.75
N LEU A 130 -21.20 -10.48 -3.04
CA LEU A 130 -20.16 -11.32 -3.64
C LEU A 130 -18.81 -10.59 -3.71
N TYR A 131 -18.78 -9.29 -4.01
CA TYR A 131 -17.56 -8.49 -3.99
C TYR A 131 -16.98 -8.36 -2.57
N MET A 132 -17.84 -8.10 -1.58
CA MET A 132 -17.47 -8.09 -0.17
C MET A 132 -16.84 -9.41 0.25
N LEU A 133 -17.47 -10.54 -0.09
CA LEU A 133 -16.95 -11.87 0.22
C LEU A 133 -15.63 -12.17 -0.50
N ALA A 134 -15.49 -11.73 -1.76
CA ALA A 134 -14.25 -11.88 -2.51
C ALA A 134 -13.10 -11.11 -1.84
N TYR A 135 -13.32 -9.83 -1.50
CA TYR A 135 -12.34 -9.01 -0.80
C TYR A 135 -11.97 -9.58 0.57
N ALA A 136 -12.97 -9.96 1.37
CA ALA A 136 -12.73 -10.54 2.69
C ALA A 136 -11.99 -11.89 2.62
N GLY A 137 -12.41 -12.76 1.70
CA GLY A 137 -11.77 -14.05 1.44
C GLY A 137 -10.34 -13.90 0.90
N GLY A 138 -10.11 -12.91 0.04
CA GLY A 138 -8.79 -12.55 -0.47
C GLY A 138 -7.85 -12.09 0.64
N GLY A 139 -8.29 -11.15 1.48
CA GLY A 139 -7.53 -10.68 2.64
C GLY A 139 -7.16 -11.82 3.59
N LEU A 140 -8.10 -12.69 3.92
CA LEU A 140 -7.85 -13.88 4.74
C LEU A 140 -6.84 -14.84 4.09
N SER A 141 -6.99 -15.09 2.78
CA SER A 141 -6.09 -15.99 2.05
C SER A 141 -4.65 -15.47 2.04
N ILE A 142 -4.46 -14.17 1.79
CA ILE A 142 -3.14 -13.53 1.85
C ILE A 142 -2.58 -13.61 3.27
N PHE A 143 -3.40 -13.38 4.31
CA PHE A 143 -2.96 -13.48 5.70
C PHE A 143 -2.48 -14.90 6.06
N LEU A 144 -3.17 -15.95 5.61
CA LEU A 144 -2.75 -17.34 5.81
C LEU A 144 -1.43 -17.65 5.08
N LEU A 145 -1.31 -17.24 3.81
CA LEU A 145 -0.09 -17.41 3.02
C LEU A 145 1.09 -16.61 3.61
N LEU A 146 0.83 -15.47 4.24
CA LEU A 146 1.83 -14.69 4.93
C LEU A 146 2.44 -15.44 6.12
N GLY A 147 1.64 -16.21 6.85
CA GLY A 147 2.15 -17.11 7.89
C GLY A 147 3.17 -18.12 7.33
N VAL A 148 2.91 -18.66 6.14
CA VAL A 148 3.85 -19.55 5.43
C VAL A 148 5.11 -18.80 4.99
N TYR A 149 4.94 -17.61 4.41
CA TYR A 149 6.04 -16.75 3.98
C TYR A 149 6.99 -16.43 5.13
N TYR A 150 6.48 -16.00 6.29
CA TYR A 150 7.32 -15.69 7.45
C TYR A 150 8.03 -16.91 8.02
N LYS A 151 7.39 -18.09 8.02
CA LYS A 151 8.05 -19.33 8.44
C LYS A 151 9.25 -19.68 7.55
N LEU A 152 9.14 -19.44 6.24
CA LEU A 152 10.23 -19.65 5.27
C LEU A 152 11.33 -18.59 5.39
N GLN A 153 10.97 -17.34 5.69
CA GLN A 153 11.91 -16.21 5.79
C GLN A 153 12.72 -16.24 7.09
N HIS A 154 12.15 -16.74 8.20
CA HIS A 154 12.79 -16.74 9.53
C HIS A 154 14.14 -17.50 9.56
N HIS A 155 14.42 -18.32 8.55
CA HIS A 155 15.59 -19.18 8.49
C HIS A 155 16.92 -18.50 8.14
N ARG A 156 16.98 -17.21 7.75
CA ARG A 156 18.26 -16.49 7.59
C ARG A 156 18.09 -15.00 7.33
N ALA A 157 18.61 -14.17 8.24
CA ALA A 157 18.90 -12.77 7.95
C ALA A 157 20.16 -12.69 7.08
N ILE A 158 20.03 -12.27 5.83
CA ILE A 158 21.15 -12.08 4.92
C ILE A 158 21.51 -10.60 4.88
N THR A 159 22.64 -10.27 5.49
CA THR A 159 23.42 -9.09 5.12
C THR A 159 24.90 -9.45 5.23
N ARG A 160 25.48 -9.90 4.12
CA ARG A 160 26.93 -9.91 3.87
C ARG A 160 27.18 -8.95 2.71
N ASP A 161 27.25 -7.67 3.04
CA ASP A 161 28.06 -6.60 2.42
C ASP A 161 27.57 -5.24 2.93
N MET A 162 28.26 -4.68 3.91
CA MET A 162 27.83 -3.46 4.61
C MET A 162 28.15 -2.16 3.84
N GLU A 163 29.10 -2.17 2.89
CA GLU A 163 29.51 -0.94 2.18
C GLU A 163 28.73 -0.70 0.88
N ALA A 164 28.54 -1.71 0.02
CA ALA A 164 27.70 -1.56 -1.18
C ALA A 164 26.20 -1.38 -0.85
N ALA A 165 25.77 -1.81 0.34
CA ALA A 165 24.42 -1.59 0.85
C ALA A 165 24.15 -0.12 1.20
N ALA A 166 25.15 0.64 1.65
CA ALA A 166 24.96 2.01 2.11
C ALA A 166 24.57 2.96 0.97
N ASP A 167 25.27 2.88 -0.17
CA ASP A 167 24.95 3.69 -1.35
C ASP A 167 23.57 3.33 -1.93
N PHE A 168 23.22 2.05 -1.95
CA PHE A 168 21.90 1.60 -2.38
C PHE A 168 20.77 2.12 -1.46
N ILE A 169 21.00 2.15 -0.14
CA ILE A 169 20.07 2.75 0.83
C ILE A 169 19.89 4.24 0.56
N VAL A 170 20.99 4.95 0.28
CA VAL A 170 20.94 6.39 -0.02
C VAL A 170 20.13 6.66 -1.30
N PHE A 171 20.32 5.88 -2.36
CA PHE A 171 19.52 6.00 -3.59
C PHE A 171 18.03 5.79 -3.33
N LYS A 172 17.66 4.79 -2.53
CA LYS A 172 16.27 4.56 -2.16
C LYS A 172 15.65 5.75 -1.43
N LYS A 173 16.36 6.34 -0.46
CA LYS A 173 15.88 7.51 0.28
C LYS A 173 15.63 8.71 -0.64
N ILE A 174 16.50 8.92 -1.63
CA ILE A 174 16.32 9.99 -2.64
C ILE A 174 15.07 9.74 -3.48
N ILE A 175 14.86 8.50 -3.95
CA ILE A 175 13.68 8.13 -4.75
C ILE A 175 12.41 8.30 -3.92
N SER A 176 12.39 7.84 -2.66
CA SER A 176 11.25 8.03 -1.76
C SER A 176 10.93 9.50 -1.50
N LEU A 177 11.94 10.37 -1.36
CA LEU A 177 11.73 11.82 -1.23
C LEU A 177 11.16 12.45 -2.51
N LEU A 178 11.65 12.04 -3.68
CA LEU A 178 11.11 12.50 -4.96
C LEU A 178 9.64 12.07 -5.11
N LEU A 179 9.33 10.82 -4.78
CA LEU A 179 7.96 10.31 -4.76
C LEU A 179 7.06 11.09 -3.81
N LEU A 180 7.55 11.41 -2.61
CA LEU A 180 6.81 12.21 -1.64
C LEU A 180 6.50 13.61 -2.18
N LEU A 181 7.48 14.25 -2.83
CA LEU A 181 7.28 15.55 -3.47
C LEU A 181 6.21 15.47 -4.57
N ILE A 182 6.30 14.46 -5.43
CA ILE A 182 5.32 14.23 -6.50
C ILE A 182 3.92 13.98 -5.90
N PHE A 183 3.81 13.18 -4.84
CA PHE A 183 2.55 12.96 -4.11
C PHE A 183 1.94 14.28 -3.62
N LEU A 184 2.74 15.15 -2.98
CA LEU A 184 2.28 16.45 -2.49
C LEU A 184 1.81 17.36 -3.64
N VAL A 185 2.52 17.36 -4.77
CA VAL A 185 2.15 18.17 -5.94
C VAL A 185 0.84 17.68 -6.56
N ILE A 186 0.70 16.38 -6.80
CA ILE A 186 -0.53 15.80 -7.36
C ILE A 186 -1.69 16.03 -6.39
N GLY A 187 -1.46 15.87 -5.09
CA GLY A 187 -2.49 16.05 -4.05
C GLY A 187 -2.95 17.49 -3.94
N ALA A 188 -2.03 18.45 -4.01
CA ALA A 188 -2.36 19.88 -4.03
C ALA A 188 -3.13 20.26 -5.31
N ALA A 189 -2.70 19.75 -6.47
CA ALA A 189 -3.37 20.03 -7.74
C ALA A 189 -4.79 19.45 -7.77
N ASP A 190 -4.97 18.22 -7.28
CA ASP A 190 -6.29 17.58 -7.19
C ASP A 190 -7.18 18.27 -6.15
N GLY A 191 -6.62 18.67 -5.00
CA GLY A 191 -7.32 19.46 -3.99
C GLY A 191 -7.82 20.81 -4.52
N VAL A 192 -7.03 21.51 -5.34
CA VAL A 192 -7.47 22.75 -6.00
C VAL A 192 -8.58 22.48 -7.01
N LYS A 193 -8.53 21.37 -7.75
CA LYS A 193 -9.61 20.96 -8.66
C LYS A 193 -10.91 20.65 -7.92
N TYR A 194 -10.82 19.96 -6.77
CA TYR A 194 -11.94 19.65 -5.90
C TYR A 194 -12.64 20.92 -5.41
N LEU A 195 -11.86 21.90 -4.92
CA LEU A 195 -12.38 23.20 -4.46
C LEU A 195 -13.05 24.01 -5.58
N ASN A 196 -12.62 23.82 -6.82
CA ASN A 196 -13.20 24.46 -8.01
C ASN A 196 -14.41 23.67 -8.59
N GLY A 197 -14.88 22.61 -7.92
CA GLY A 197 -16.04 21.83 -8.35
C GLY A 197 -15.79 20.90 -9.55
N ASN A 198 -14.53 20.66 -9.93
CA ASN A 198 -14.19 19.72 -10.99
C ASN A 198 -14.13 18.29 -10.45
N ALA A 199 -14.49 17.31 -11.28
CA ALA A 199 -14.41 15.89 -10.91
C ALA A 199 -12.96 15.48 -10.60
N THR A 200 -12.72 15.04 -9.37
CA THR A 200 -11.43 14.55 -8.88
C THR A 200 -11.46 13.04 -8.76
N ASN A 201 -10.99 12.33 -9.79
CA ASN A 201 -10.98 10.86 -9.81
C ASN A 201 -9.61 10.26 -10.17
N GLU A 202 -8.58 11.08 -10.43
CA GLU A 202 -7.32 10.58 -11.00
C GLU A 202 -6.16 10.57 -10.00
N PHE A 203 -6.31 11.17 -8.81
CA PHE A 203 -5.23 11.26 -7.82
C PHE A 203 -4.60 9.90 -7.50
N PHE A 204 -5.41 8.94 -7.06
CA PHE A 204 -4.94 7.61 -6.67
C PHE A 204 -4.37 6.84 -7.87
N SER A 205 -5.05 6.89 -9.03
CA SER A 205 -4.63 6.19 -10.25
C SER A 205 -3.26 6.68 -10.75
N LEU A 206 -3.09 8.00 -10.84
CA LEU A 206 -1.83 8.61 -11.25
C LEU A 206 -0.72 8.30 -10.24
N PHE A 207 -1.03 8.38 -8.95
CA PHE A 207 -0.08 8.08 -7.89
C PHE A 207 0.39 6.62 -7.93
N TYR A 208 -0.52 5.65 -8.03
CA TYR A 208 -0.16 4.23 -8.13
C TYR A 208 0.69 3.94 -9.37
N THR A 209 0.39 4.59 -10.50
CA THR A 209 1.19 4.46 -11.71
C THR A 209 2.64 4.88 -11.47
N ILE A 210 2.86 6.06 -10.86
CA ILE A 210 4.20 6.56 -10.54
C ILE A 210 4.93 5.64 -9.57
N LEU A 211 4.20 5.05 -8.63
CA LEU A 211 4.71 4.09 -7.66
C LEU A 211 5.23 2.82 -8.33
N ILE A 212 4.46 2.28 -9.30
CA ILE A 212 4.87 1.13 -10.12
C ILE A 212 6.18 1.44 -10.86
N PHE A 213 6.26 2.59 -11.54
CA PHE A 213 7.49 2.98 -12.25
C PHE A 213 8.70 3.14 -11.32
N SER A 214 8.47 3.65 -10.11
CA SER A 214 9.54 3.81 -9.12
C SER A 214 10.03 2.47 -8.57
N ASP A 215 9.12 1.53 -8.34
CA ASP A 215 9.46 0.17 -7.92
C ASP A 215 10.33 -0.51 -9.00
N VAL A 216 10.00 -0.35 -10.29
CA VAL A 216 10.82 -0.82 -11.42
C VAL A 216 12.19 -0.13 -11.45
N LEU A 217 12.25 1.18 -11.23
CA LEU A 217 13.51 1.93 -11.19
C LEU A 217 14.43 1.41 -10.08
N ILE A 218 13.88 1.11 -8.90
CA ILE A 218 14.63 0.54 -7.78
C ILE A 218 15.24 -0.82 -8.14
N VAL A 219 14.53 -1.66 -8.92
CA VAL A 219 15.07 -2.93 -9.44
C VAL A 219 16.27 -2.68 -10.33
N LEU A 220 16.11 -1.81 -11.32
CA LEU A 220 17.17 -1.52 -12.29
C LEU A 220 18.42 -0.98 -11.60
N ILE A 221 18.25 -0.14 -10.57
CA ILE A 221 19.36 0.34 -9.75
C ILE A 221 19.97 -0.80 -8.94
N SER A 222 19.17 -1.70 -8.37
CA SER A 222 19.68 -2.83 -7.58
C SER A 222 20.59 -3.77 -8.37
N LEU A 223 20.36 -3.93 -9.69
CA LEU A 223 21.22 -4.71 -10.58
C LEU A 223 22.66 -4.16 -10.66
N ARG A 224 22.84 -2.87 -10.39
CA ARG A 224 24.17 -2.22 -10.41
C ARG A 224 25.00 -2.58 -9.17
N TYR A 225 24.38 -3.01 -8.07
CA TYR A 225 25.01 -3.15 -6.75
C TYR A 225 25.07 -4.60 -6.22
N SER A 226 24.62 -5.61 -6.97
CA SER A 226 24.68 -7.03 -6.56
C SER A 226 25.48 -7.87 -7.56
N SER A 227 26.51 -8.57 -7.07
CA SER A 227 27.44 -9.36 -7.87
C SER A 227 27.07 -10.85 -7.99
N SER A 228 26.22 -11.38 -7.09
CA SER A 228 25.82 -12.80 -7.09
C SER A 228 24.45 -13.04 -7.71
N TYR A 229 24.38 -13.90 -8.73
CA TYR A 229 23.14 -14.23 -9.46
C TYR A 229 21.95 -14.62 -8.56
N PRO A 230 22.08 -15.48 -7.52
CA PRO A 230 20.96 -15.83 -6.64
C PRO A 230 20.36 -14.63 -5.89
N VAL A 231 21.21 -13.67 -5.48
CA VAL A 231 20.79 -12.46 -4.77
C VAL A 231 20.07 -11.51 -5.73
N VAL A 232 20.60 -11.35 -6.95
CA VAL A 232 19.98 -10.56 -8.02
C VAL A 232 18.60 -11.11 -8.37
N PHE A 233 18.47 -12.42 -8.55
CA PHE A 233 17.21 -13.08 -8.87
C PHE A 233 16.17 -12.89 -7.76
N ARG A 234 16.56 -13.07 -6.49
CA ARG A 234 15.68 -12.86 -5.34
C ARG A 234 15.18 -11.41 -5.25
N ASN A 235 16.09 -10.44 -5.34
CA ASN A 235 15.74 -9.02 -5.23
C ASN A 235 14.85 -8.57 -6.40
N SER A 236 15.12 -9.05 -7.61
CA SER A 236 14.28 -8.79 -8.79
C SER A 236 12.89 -9.42 -8.64
N GLY A 237 12.83 -10.67 -8.18
CA GLY A 237 11.56 -11.36 -7.90
C GLY A 237 10.72 -10.64 -6.84
N PHE A 238 11.34 -10.15 -5.77
CA PHE A 238 10.62 -9.39 -4.75
C PHE A 238 10.07 -8.06 -5.25
N ALA A 239 10.74 -7.40 -6.17
CA ALA A 239 10.18 -6.21 -6.77
C ALA A 239 9.05 -6.48 -7.75
N VAL A 240 9.09 -7.61 -8.48
CA VAL A 240 7.93 -8.08 -9.25
C VAL A 240 6.76 -8.36 -8.31
N ALA A 241 7.00 -8.96 -7.13
CA ALA A 241 5.96 -9.16 -6.13
C ALA A 241 5.37 -7.83 -5.64
N THR A 242 6.20 -6.83 -5.35
CA THR A 242 5.74 -5.47 -5.02
C THR A 242 4.92 -4.85 -6.15
N LEU A 243 5.34 -4.99 -7.41
CA LEU A 243 4.58 -4.51 -8.56
C LEU A 243 3.19 -5.18 -8.67
N LEU A 244 3.10 -6.50 -8.43
CA LEU A 244 1.82 -7.20 -8.38
C LEU A 244 0.92 -6.73 -7.22
N ILE A 245 1.51 -6.39 -6.07
CA ILE A 245 0.78 -5.74 -4.96
C ILE A 245 0.20 -4.40 -5.42
N ARG A 246 0.95 -3.59 -6.20
CA ARG A 246 0.44 -2.32 -6.74
C ARG A 246 -0.74 -2.52 -7.67
N LEU A 247 -0.60 -3.46 -8.62
CA LEU A 247 -1.66 -3.75 -9.58
C LEU A 247 -2.94 -4.22 -8.90
N THR A 248 -2.80 -4.98 -7.81
CA THR A 248 -3.91 -5.38 -6.95
C THR A 248 -4.74 -4.19 -6.46
N LEU A 249 -4.11 -3.09 -6.03
CA LEU A 249 -4.81 -1.91 -5.49
C LEU A 249 -5.62 -1.14 -6.54
N THR A 250 -5.29 -1.32 -7.83
CA THR A 250 -5.97 -0.65 -8.95
C THR A 250 -6.93 -1.57 -9.71
N ALA A 251 -6.91 -2.87 -9.43
CA ALA A 251 -7.66 -3.86 -10.18
C ALA A 251 -9.12 -3.97 -9.71
N PRO A 252 -10.05 -4.40 -10.59
CA PRO A 252 -11.43 -4.70 -10.20
C PRO A 252 -11.50 -5.80 -9.12
N PRO A 253 -12.62 -5.94 -8.39
CA PRO A 253 -12.70 -6.77 -7.17
C PRO A 253 -12.14 -8.19 -7.30
N TYR A 254 -12.59 -8.97 -8.28
CA TYR A 254 -12.08 -10.34 -8.45
C TYR A 254 -10.61 -10.40 -8.88
N PHE A 255 -10.21 -9.51 -9.79
CA PHE A 255 -8.83 -9.46 -10.28
C PHE A 255 -7.85 -8.99 -9.20
N SER A 256 -8.26 -8.04 -8.35
CA SER A 256 -7.45 -7.59 -7.21
C SER A 256 -7.12 -8.77 -6.28
N VAL A 257 -8.11 -9.59 -5.93
CA VAL A 257 -7.92 -10.73 -5.04
C VAL A 257 -6.99 -11.77 -5.67
N LEU A 258 -7.20 -12.10 -6.94
CA LEU A 258 -6.36 -13.05 -7.67
C LEU A 258 -4.91 -12.57 -7.78
N LEU A 259 -4.70 -11.29 -8.12
CA LEU A 259 -3.37 -10.70 -8.20
C LEU A 259 -2.68 -10.67 -6.84
N GLY A 260 -3.40 -10.37 -5.76
CA GLY A 260 -2.86 -10.35 -4.41
C GLY A 260 -2.41 -11.74 -3.93
N ILE A 261 -3.24 -12.76 -4.15
CA ILE A 261 -2.90 -14.16 -3.84
C ILE A 261 -1.74 -14.63 -4.72
N GLY A 262 -1.76 -14.31 -6.02
CA GLY A 262 -0.67 -14.63 -6.94
C GLY A 262 0.66 -13.99 -6.54
N ALA A 263 0.64 -12.74 -6.09
CA ALA A 263 1.81 -12.01 -5.63
C ALA A 263 2.49 -12.68 -4.43
N ILE A 264 1.71 -13.06 -3.41
CA ILE A 264 2.28 -13.69 -2.22
C ILE A 264 2.74 -15.13 -2.50
N ALA A 265 2.01 -15.88 -3.32
CA ALA A 265 2.43 -17.20 -3.79
C ALA A 265 3.76 -17.11 -4.57
N PHE A 266 3.91 -16.10 -5.42
CA PHE A 266 5.15 -15.84 -6.14
C PHE A 266 6.31 -15.50 -5.20
N ALA A 267 6.09 -14.61 -4.22
CA ALA A 267 7.11 -14.27 -3.21
C ALA A 267 7.55 -15.48 -2.38
N ILE A 268 6.61 -16.35 -2.00
CA ILE A 268 6.90 -17.64 -1.35
C ILE A 268 7.75 -18.52 -2.26
N GLY A 269 7.40 -18.63 -3.54
CA GLY A 269 8.14 -19.42 -4.54
C GLY A 269 9.59 -18.95 -4.70
N ILE A 270 9.80 -17.64 -4.81
CA ILE A 270 11.15 -17.03 -4.86
C ILE A 270 11.94 -17.36 -3.58
N THR A 271 11.32 -17.21 -2.42
CA THR A 271 11.96 -17.48 -1.12
C THR A 271 12.35 -18.95 -1.00
N PHE A 272 11.47 -19.86 -1.41
CA PHE A 272 11.72 -21.29 -1.40
C PHE A 272 12.86 -21.67 -2.37
N ALA A 273 12.83 -21.16 -3.60
CA ALA A 273 13.88 -21.43 -4.59
C ALA A 273 15.25 -20.93 -4.12
N TYR A 274 15.31 -19.70 -3.61
CA TYR A 274 16.53 -19.11 -3.08
C TYR A 274 17.14 -19.94 -1.94
N ASN A 275 16.32 -20.37 -0.97
CA ASN A 275 16.77 -21.19 0.15
C ASN A 275 17.35 -22.54 -0.31
N ARG A 276 16.85 -23.11 -1.40
CA ARG A 276 17.35 -24.37 -1.95
C ARG A 276 18.70 -24.21 -2.65
N PHE A 277 18.92 -23.11 -3.37
CA PHE A 277 20.21 -22.80 -4.00
C PHE A 277 21.31 -22.53 -2.96
N ASP A 278 21.01 -21.76 -1.91
CA ASP A 278 21.96 -21.42 -0.83
C ASP A 278 22.43 -22.67 -0.05
N ASN A 279 21.51 -23.60 0.24
CA ASN A 279 21.85 -24.87 0.90
C ASN A 279 22.74 -25.77 0.02
N ALA A 280 22.54 -25.76 -1.31
CA ALA A 280 23.35 -26.53 -2.24
C ALA A 280 24.78 -25.97 -2.36
N GLU A 281 24.96 -24.66 -2.30
CA GLU A 281 26.29 -24.02 -2.27
C GLU A 281 27.04 -24.31 -0.96
N MET A 282 26.38 -24.27 0.20
CA MET A 282 27.01 -24.62 1.48
C MET A 282 27.49 -26.08 1.54
N GLN A 283 26.72 -27.02 0.97
CA GLN A 283 27.10 -28.43 0.91
C GLN A 283 28.31 -28.67 -0.01
N ARG A 284 28.44 -27.92 -1.11
CA ARG A 284 29.61 -27.99 -1.99
C ARG A 284 30.88 -27.49 -1.31
N SER A 285 30.80 -26.41 -0.54
CA SER A 285 31.95 -25.84 0.17
C SER A 285 32.41 -26.65 1.39
N ALA A 286 31.57 -27.53 1.93
CA ALA A 286 31.94 -28.43 3.03
C ALA A 286 32.66 -29.71 2.58
N HIS A 287 32.69 -29.98 1.27
CA HIS A 287 33.32 -31.14 0.65
C HIS A 287 34.63 -30.81 -0.11
N ILE A 288 35.10 -29.57 -0.01
CA ILE A 288 36.40 -29.09 -0.51
C ILE A 288 37.28 -28.78 0.69
#